data_AF-A0A2W5NIQ7-F1
#
_entry.id   AF-A0A2W5NIQ7-F1
#
_cell.length_a   1.000
_cell.length_b   1.000
_cell.length_c   1.000
_cell.angle_alpha   90.00
_cell.angle_beta   90.00
_cell.angle_gamma   90.00
#
_symmetry.space_group_name_H-M   'P 1'
#
loop_
_entity.id
_entity.type
_entity.pdbx_description
1 polymer ?
#
loop_
_entity_poly.entity_id
_entity_poly.type
_entity_poly.pdbx_seq_one_letter_code
_entity_poly.pdbx_strand_id
1 'polypeptide(L)'
;MDIRATLASQLYGQTRVAAKPEPVAAQSPGQAFAAAGADFMATLRAAEETAQAGLAGRADPQAVVEALAATEMAVQTAVAVRDKVVEAYQEILRMPV
;
A
#
# COMPACT_ATOMS: atom_id res chain seq x y z
N MET A 1 -26.55 -36.30 10.81
CA MET A 1 -25.39 -35.59 10.18
C MET A 1 -25.79 -34.16 9.77
N ASP A 2 -26.95 -33.68 10.22
CA ASP A 2 -27.67 -32.55 9.63
C ASP A 2 -27.35 -31.21 10.28
N ILE A 3 -26.84 -31.24 11.52
CA ILE A 3 -26.42 -30.07 12.30
C ILE A 3 -25.22 -29.36 11.66
N ARG A 4 -24.35 -30.11 10.97
CA ARG A 4 -23.17 -29.54 10.27
C ARG A 4 -23.56 -28.89 8.95
N ALA A 5 -24.58 -29.41 8.27
CA ALA A 5 -25.07 -28.86 7.01
C ALA A 5 -25.80 -27.51 7.21
N THR A 6 -26.59 -27.40 8.28
CA THR A 6 -27.23 -26.13 8.66
C THR A 6 -26.20 -25.09 9.09
N LEU A 7 -25.19 -25.47 9.89
CA LEU A 7 -24.10 -24.57 10.28
C LEU A 7 -23.30 -24.08 9.06
N ALA A 8 -22.99 -24.98 8.11
CA ALA A 8 -22.29 -24.62 6.89
C ALA A 8 -23.10 -23.64 6.03
N SER A 9 -24.43 -23.83 5.91
CA SER A 9 -25.30 -22.91 5.18
C SER A 9 -25.38 -21.53 5.84
N GLN A 10 -25.34 -21.47 7.18
CA GLN A 10 -25.35 -20.22 7.95
C GLN A 10 -24.03 -19.47 7.81
N LEU A 11 -22.90 -20.17 7.93
CA LEU A 11 -21.57 -19.58 7.73
C LEU A 11 -21.39 -19.07 6.30
N TYR A 12 -21.88 -19.80 5.30
CA TYR A 12 -21.86 -19.36 3.90
C TYR A 12 -22.76 -18.14 3.64
N GLY A 13 -23.92 -18.07 4.30
CA GLY A 13 -24.78 -16.89 4.26
C GLY A 13 -24.12 -15.64 4.87
N GLN A 14 -23.39 -15.81 5.97
CA GLN A 14 -22.67 -14.73 6.65
C GLN A 14 -21.44 -14.27 5.87
N THR A 15 -20.65 -15.19 5.32
CA THR A 15 -19.49 -14.83 4.49
C THR A 15 -19.90 -14.21 3.17
N ARG A 16 -21.05 -14.59 2.59
CA ARG A 16 -21.58 -13.94 1.38
C ARG A 16 -22.00 -12.49 1.61
N VAL A 17 -22.38 -12.11 2.82
CA VAL A 17 -22.70 -10.70 3.15
C VAL A 17 -21.41 -9.90 3.39
N ALA A 18 -20.38 -10.49 4.00
CA ALA A 18 -19.07 -9.86 4.18
C ALA A 18 -18.22 -9.81 2.89
N ALA A 19 -18.44 -10.75 1.97
CA ALA A 19 -17.79 -10.83 0.66
C ALA A 19 -18.65 -10.26 -0.47
N LYS A 20 -19.79 -9.64 -0.16
CA LYS A 20 -20.39 -8.70 -1.10
C LYS A 20 -19.35 -7.58 -1.25
N PRO A 21 -18.79 -7.35 -2.45
CA PRO A 21 -18.11 -6.09 -2.66
C PRO A 21 -19.15 -5.04 -2.32
N GLU A 22 -18.91 -4.25 -1.27
CA GLU A 22 -19.59 -2.98 -1.15
C GLU A 22 -19.47 -2.33 -2.53
N PRO A 23 -20.54 -1.69 -3.04
CA PRO A 23 -20.32 -0.79 -4.14
C PRO A 23 -19.23 0.15 -3.64
N VAL A 24 -18.01 -0.03 -4.16
CA VAL A 24 -16.95 0.97 -4.05
C VAL A 24 -17.62 2.15 -4.70
N ALA A 25 -18.28 2.98 -3.89
CA ALA A 25 -19.04 4.13 -4.31
C ALA A 25 -18.00 4.96 -5.01
N ALA A 26 -17.97 4.85 -6.35
CA ALA A 26 -16.77 5.01 -7.18
C ALA A 26 -15.82 5.97 -6.49
N GLN A 27 -14.87 5.43 -5.71
CA GLN A 27 -14.03 6.26 -4.86
C GLN A 27 -13.38 7.18 -5.85
N SER A 28 -13.72 8.47 -5.78
CA SER A 28 -13.19 9.41 -6.75
C SER A 28 -11.68 9.26 -6.67
N PRO A 29 -10.94 9.34 -7.79
CA PRO A 29 -9.49 9.16 -7.77
C PRO A 29 -8.79 9.96 -6.65
N GLY A 30 -9.36 11.11 -6.26
CA GLY A 30 -8.92 11.89 -5.10
C GLY A 30 -9.15 11.24 -3.72
N GLN A 31 -10.24 10.52 -3.50
CA GLN A 31 -10.46 9.75 -2.26
C GLN A 31 -9.55 8.53 -2.16
N ALA A 32 -9.31 7.83 -3.28
CA ALA A 32 -8.35 6.73 -3.31
C ALA A 32 -6.91 7.23 -3.05
N PHE A 33 -6.55 8.39 -3.61
CA PHE A 33 -5.27 9.04 -3.34
C PHE A 33 -5.15 9.51 -1.88
N ALA A 34 -6.21 10.07 -1.31
CA ALA A 34 -6.23 10.47 0.10
C ALA A 34 -6.09 9.27 1.03
N ALA A 35 -6.74 8.15 0.73
CA ALA A 35 -6.59 6.90 1.47
C ALA A 35 -5.16 6.36 1.38
N ALA A 36 -4.59 6.32 0.17
CA ALA A 36 -3.20 5.90 -0.04
C ALA A 36 -2.19 6.81 0.70
N GLY A 37 -2.44 8.11 0.75
CA GLY A 37 -1.63 9.06 1.53
C GLY A 37 -1.74 8.83 3.04
N ALA A 38 -2.93 8.52 3.55
CA ALA A 38 -3.14 8.19 4.95
C ALA A 38 -2.43 6.88 5.35
N ASP A 39 -2.52 5.84 4.50
CA ASP A 39 -1.84 4.56 4.71
C ASP A 39 -0.32 4.70 4.63
N PHE A 40 0.18 5.55 3.72
CA PHE A 40 1.61 5.87 3.63
C PHE A 40 2.12 6.54 4.92
N MET A 41 1.39 7.52 5.46
CA MET A 41 1.75 8.18 6.72
C MET A 41 1.72 7.23 7.92
N ALA A 42 0.76 6.29 7.94
CA ALA A 42 0.72 5.26 8.98
C ALA A 42 1.93 4.33 8.89
N THR A 43 2.29 3.90 7.68
CA THR A 43 3.45 3.04 7.43
C THR A 43 4.76 3.74 7.78
N LEU A 44 4.90 5.03 7.44
CA LEU A 44 6.08 5.82 7.76
C LEU A 44 6.30 5.93 9.27
N ARG A 45 5.24 6.18 10.05
CA ARG A 45 5.32 6.23 11.52
C ARG A 45 5.76 4.89 12.11
N ALA A 46 5.20 3.79 11.63
CA ALA A 46 5.60 2.46 12.07
C ALA A 46 7.07 2.14 11.73
N ALA A 47 7.53 2.60 10.57
CA ALA A 47 8.93 2.48 10.15
C ALA A 47 9.87 3.31 11.04
N GLU A 48 9.50 4.56 11.39
CA GLU A 48 10.27 5.40 12.32
C GLU A 48 10.39 4.77 13.71
N GLU A 49 9.31 4.21 14.24
CA GLU A 49 9.29 3.54 15.54
C GLU A 49 10.20 2.29 15.54
N THR A 50 10.16 1.53 14.44
CA THR A 50 11.05 0.38 14.22
C THR A 50 12.51 0.80 14.08
N ALA A 51 12.78 1.88 13.34
CA ALA A 51 14.12 2.43 13.18
C ALA A 51 14.69 2.95 14.52
N GLN A 52 13.87 3.62 15.35
CA GLN A 52 14.25 4.00 16.71
C GLN A 52 14.61 2.77 17.56
N ALA A 53 13.82 1.70 17.48
CA ALA A 53 14.11 0.45 18.18
C ALA A 53 15.42 -0.21 17.70
N GLY A 54 15.72 -0.11 16.40
CA GLY A 54 16.96 -0.62 15.81
C GLY A 54 18.20 0.19 16.17
N LEU A 55 18.10 1.53 16.17
CA LEU A 55 19.18 2.44 16.60
C LEU A 55 19.53 2.29 18.09
N ALA A 56 18.60 1.82 18.92
CA ALA A 56 18.86 1.42 20.30
C ALA A 56 19.72 0.14 20.44
N GLY A 57 20.25 -0.40 19.33
CA GLY A 57 21.14 -1.56 19.32
C GLY A 57 20.43 -2.90 19.54
N ARG A 58 19.10 -2.95 19.35
CA ARG A 58 18.29 -4.17 19.50
C ARG A 58 17.90 -4.83 18.18
N ALA A 59 18.35 -4.33 17.03
CA ALA A 59 18.05 -4.91 15.72
C ALA A 59 19.19 -5.81 15.24
N ASP A 60 18.80 -7.02 14.84
CA ASP A 60 19.66 -8.05 14.23
C ASP A 60 20.23 -7.52 12.89
N PRO A 61 21.51 -7.77 12.55
CA PRO A 61 22.09 -7.40 11.26
C PRO A 61 21.26 -7.81 10.03
N GLN A 62 20.49 -8.90 10.13
CA GLN A 62 19.54 -9.28 9.07
C GLN A 62 18.42 -8.26 8.87
N ALA A 63 17.91 -7.65 9.95
CA ALA A 63 16.86 -6.63 9.87
C ALA A 63 17.35 -5.36 9.17
N VAL A 64 18.65 -5.03 9.29
CA VAL A 64 19.26 -3.90 8.56
C VAL A 64 19.29 -4.17 7.05
N VAL A 65 19.62 -5.39 6.62
CA VAL A 65 19.64 -5.77 5.21
C VAL A 65 18.23 -5.80 4.62
N GLU A 66 17.26 -6.31 5.37
CA GLU A 66 15.85 -6.31 4.95
C GLU A 66 15.30 -4.88 4.79
N ALA A 67 15.60 -3.99 5.73
CA ALA A 67 15.25 -2.57 5.62
C ALA A 67 15.92 -1.88 4.43
N LEU A 68 17.17 -2.24 4.11
CA LEU A 68 17.88 -1.70 2.95
C LEU A 68 17.25 -2.17 1.64
N ALA A 69 16.89 -3.45 1.55
CA ALA A 69 16.21 -4.02 0.38
C ALA A 69 14.82 -3.37 0.16
N ALA A 70 14.07 -3.12 1.24
CA ALA A 70 12.80 -2.39 1.15
C ALA A 70 12.99 -0.93 0.67
N THR A 71 14.08 -0.28 1.09
CA THR A 71 14.41 1.09 0.70
C THR A 71 14.81 1.16 -0.79
N GLU A 72 15.48 0.14 -1.33
CA GLU A 72 15.86 0.09 -2.73
C GLU A 72 14.64 0.17 -3.66
N MET A 73 13.57 -0.57 -3.35
CA MET A 73 12.33 -0.55 -4.12
C MET A 73 11.66 0.83 -4.09
N ALA A 74 11.71 1.52 -2.94
CA ALA A 74 11.19 2.87 -2.80
C ALA A 74 11.98 3.89 -3.65
N VAL A 75 13.31 3.78 -3.69
CA VAL A 75 14.17 4.65 -4.51
C VAL A 75 13.93 4.42 -6.00
N GLN A 76 13.84 3.16 -6.44
CA GLN A 76 13.55 2.82 -7.84
C GLN A 76 12.20 3.42 -8.28
N THR A 77 11.19 3.36 -7.42
CA THR A 77 9.86 3.94 -7.68
C THR A 77 9.93 5.46 -7.77
N ALA A 78 10.67 6.11 -6.87
CA ALA A 78 10.86 7.57 -6.91
C ALA A 78 11.55 8.04 -8.20
N VAL A 79 12.56 7.29 -8.68
CA VAL A 79 13.24 7.57 -9.95
C VAL A 79 12.29 7.39 -11.12
N ALA A 80 11.49 6.33 -11.15
CA ALA A 80 10.50 6.10 -12.20
C ALA A 80 9.46 7.25 -12.30
N VAL A 81 9.01 7.76 -11.16
CA VAL A 81 8.11 8.92 -11.11
C VAL A 81 8.81 10.18 -11.63
N ARG A 82 10.04 10.45 -11.19
CA ARG A 82 10.85 11.58 -11.68
C ARG A 82 11.01 11.52 -13.20
N ASP A 83 11.34 10.35 -13.75
CA ASP A 83 11.57 10.20 -15.19
C ASP A 83 10.28 10.41 -16.00
N LYS A 84 9.12 9.97 -15.48
CA LYS A 84 7.81 10.25 -16.10
C LYS A 84 7.44 11.74 -16.08
N VAL A 85 7.78 12.46 -15.02
CA VAL A 85 7.58 13.92 -14.96
C VAL A 85 8.46 14.62 -15.98
N VAL A 86 9.71 14.19 -16.13
CA VAL A 86 10.64 14.75 -17.13
C VAL A 86 10.15 14.48 -18.55
N GLU A 87 9.64 13.26 -18.83
CA GLU A 87 9.06 12.91 -20.13
C GLU A 87 7.87 13.80 -20.48
N ALA A 88 6.92 13.96 -19.55
CA ALA A 88 5.75 14.83 -19.73
C ALA A 88 6.14 16.29 -19.97
N TYR A 89 7.17 16.80 -19.28
CA TYR A 89 7.66 18.16 -19.48
C TYR A 89 8.31 18.34 -20.85
N GLN A 90 9.08 17.35 -21.31
CA GLN A 90 9.65 17.35 -22.66
C GLN A 90 8.56 17.26 -23.73
N GLU A 91 7.48 16.52 -23.49
CA GLU A 91 6.36 16.40 -24.43
C GLU A 91 5.62 17.73 -24.60
N ILE A 92 5.35 18.46 -23.50
CA ILE A 92 4.75 19.80 -23.52
C ILE A 92 5.62 20.78 -24.34
N LEU A 93 6.95 20.73 -24.17
CA LEU A 93 7.87 21.61 -24.90
C LEU A 93 8.06 21.22 -26.38
N ARG A 94 7.73 19.98 -26.75
CA ARG A 94 7.80 19.47 -28.12
C ARG A 94 6.53 19.72 -28.91
N MET A 95 5.43 20.12 -28.27
CA MET A 95 4.27 20.63 -28.99
C MET A 95 4.63 22.00 -29.60
N PRO A 96 4.68 22.14 -30.93
CA PRO A 96 4.77 23.46 -31.53
C PRO A 96 3.46 24.21 -31.23
N VAL A 97 3.58 25.45 -30.76
CA VAL A 97 2.48 26.42 -30.72
C VAL A 97 2.01 26.79 -32.11
#